data_AF-K1UAN7-F1
#
_entry.id   AF-K1UAN7-F1
#
_cell.length_a   1.000
_cell.length_b   1.000
_cell.length_c   1.000
_cell.angle_alpha   90.00
_cell.angle_beta   90.00
_cell.angle_gamma   90.00
#
_symmetry.space_group_name_H-M   'P 1'
#
loop_
_entity.id
_entity.type
_entity.pdbx_description
1 polymer ?
#
loop_
_entity_poly.entity_id
_entity_poly.type
_entity_poly.pdbx_seq_one_letter_code
_entity_poly.pdbx_strand_id
1 'polypeptide(L)'
;MERPKDFADFLRRMETAGIQVKHGRGGVISFLVPGQQRAARFRASTLGDGYGPEDVQAVIDGKAPTRTATARKAPAPRRVNLLIDIQERMRQGKGPAYERWAKVYNLKQMAAALQYLKEHQLFEYDDLAAKTDAATEQFHTLAGDIQQTEAELSRVSDLMAAVVQYAKTRPAFDGYKAAKYSRKYLAE
;
A
#
# COMPACT_ATOMS: atom_id res chain seq x y z
N MET A 1 13.80 -16.99 1.62
CA MET A 1 15.09 -16.79 2.32
C MET A 1 15.30 -17.94 3.27
N GLU A 2 16.46 -18.59 3.22
CA GLU A 2 16.80 -19.67 4.15
C GLU A 2 17.01 -19.14 5.56
N ARG A 3 16.57 -19.90 6.55
CA ARG A 3 16.71 -19.57 7.96
C ARG A 3 18.18 -19.72 8.40
N PRO A 4 18.75 -18.76 9.15
CA PRO A 4 20.11 -18.90 9.69
C PRO A 4 20.23 -20.14 10.58
N LYS A 5 21.40 -20.78 10.56
CA LYS A 5 21.66 -21.98 11.38
C LYS A 5 21.76 -21.66 12.87
N ASP A 6 22.37 -20.52 13.18
CA ASP A 6 22.57 -20.01 14.54
C ASP A 6 22.68 -18.47 14.50
N PHE A 7 22.86 -17.86 15.67
CA PHE A 7 22.96 -16.41 15.82
C PHE A 7 24.20 -15.83 15.12
N ALA A 8 25.32 -16.55 15.10
CA ALA A 8 26.53 -16.09 14.43
C ALA A 8 26.37 -16.13 12.90
N ASP A 9 25.70 -17.14 12.37
CA ASP A 9 25.31 -17.26 10.97
C ASP A 9 24.36 -16.13 10.56
N PHE A 10 23.43 -15.74 11.44
CA PHE A 10 22.57 -14.59 11.23
C PHE A 10 23.38 -13.29 11.07
N LEU A 11 24.30 -13.00 12.00
CA LEU A 11 25.14 -11.79 11.92
C LEU A 11 26.00 -11.79 10.65
N ARG A 12 26.60 -12.93 10.29
CA ARG A 12 27.39 -13.06 9.05
C ARG A 12 26.57 -12.78 7.80
N ARG A 13 25.33 -13.28 7.74
CA ARG A 13 24.41 -13.03 6.63
C ARG A 13 24.02 -11.55 6.53
N MET A 14 23.91 -10.84 7.65
CA MET A 14 23.69 -9.38 7.64
C MET A 14 24.88 -8.65 7.00
N GLU A 15 26.11 -9.06 7.31
CA GLU A 15 27.32 -8.51 6.67
C GLU A 15 27.36 -8.83 5.17
N THR A 16 27.04 -10.06 4.76
CA THR A 16 26.92 -10.43 3.33
C THR A 16 25.87 -9.60 2.59
N ALA A 17 24.79 -9.20 3.27
CA ALA A 17 23.77 -8.30 2.74
C ALA A 17 24.20 -6.81 2.71
N GLY A 18 25.46 -6.51 3.02
CA GLY A 18 26.02 -5.16 3.01
C GLY A 18 25.73 -4.34 4.27
N ILE A 19 25.16 -4.95 5.31
CA ILE A 19 24.85 -4.28 6.58
C ILE A 19 26.04 -4.48 7.52
N GLN A 20 26.71 -3.39 7.93
CA GLN A 20 27.83 -3.50 8.85
C GLN A 20 27.33 -3.82 10.27
N VAL A 21 27.87 -4.89 10.86
CA VAL A 21 27.59 -5.28 12.24
C VAL A 21 28.66 -4.67 13.15
N LYS A 22 28.25 -3.78 14.05
CA LYS A 22 29.12 -3.11 15.02
C LYS A 22 28.96 -3.72 16.40
N HIS A 23 30.07 -4.11 17.00
CA HIS A 23 30.14 -4.62 18.37
C HIS A 23 30.63 -3.51 19.30
N GLY A 24 29.82 -3.21 20.32
CA GLY A 24 30.12 -2.25 21.39
C GLY A 24 30.45 -2.93 22.71
N ARG A 25 30.80 -2.13 23.70
CA ARG A 25 31.12 -2.60 25.05
C ARG A 25 29.93 -3.35 25.68
N GLY A 26 30.21 -4.46 26.36
CA GLY A 26 29.18 -5.25 27.05
C GLY A 26 28.29 -6.08 26.12
N GLY A 27 28.78 -6.49 24.95
CA GLY A 27 28.04 -7.35 24.02
C GLY A 27 26.96 -6.63 23.21
N VAL A 28 26.96 -5.29 23.22
CA VAL A 28 25.99 -4.50 22.45
C VAL A 28 26.24 -4.66 20.95
N ILE A 29 25.20 -5.03 20.21
CA ILE A 29 25.25 -5.12 18.75
C ILE A 29 24.47 -3.96 18.14
N SER A 30 25.00 -3.38 17.07
CA SER A 30 24.32 -2.35 16.27
C SER A 30 24.52 -2.62 14.78
N PHE A 31 23.54 -2.27 13.96
CA PHE A 31 23.59 -2.43 12.52
C PHE A 31 23.71 -1.07 11.84
N LEU A 32 24.64 -0.95 10.89
CA LEU A 32 24.76 0.23 10.03
C LEU A 32 24.44 -0.19 8.59
N VAL A 33 23.29 0.26 8.10
CA VAL A 33 22.84 0.02 6.73
C VAL A 33 23.49 1.04 5.80
N PRO A 34 23.90 0.66 4.58
CA PRO A 34 24.43 1.61 3.60
C PRO A 34 23.51 2.81 3.40
N GLY A 35 24.06 4.02 3.45
CA GLY A 35 23.32 5.28 3.35
C GLY A 35 22.79 5.85 4.68
N GLN A 36 22.92 5.13 5.81
CA GLN A 36 22.64 5.71 7.13
C GLN A 36 23.90 6.35 7.74
N GLN A 37 23.75 7.50 8.39
CA GLN A 37 24.87 8.17 9.08
C GLN A 37 25.17 7.59 10.47
N ARG A 38 24.19 6.92 11.10
CA ARG A 38 24.30 6.39 12.47
C ARG A 38 23.84 4.94 12.52
N ALA A 39 24.54 4.11 13.30
CA ALA A 39 24.17 2.72 13.49
C ALA A 39 22.93 2.61 14.39
N ALA A 40 22.02 1.71 14.04
CA ALA A 40 20.82 1.40 14.82
C ALA A 40 21.13 0.27 15.80
N ARG A 41 20.79 0.47 17.08
CA ARG A 41 21.02 -0.54 18.13
C ARG A 41 20.12 -1.76 17.89
N PHE A 42 20.67 -2.95 18.01
CA PHE A 42 19.91 -4.19 17.89
C PHE A 42 19.06 -4.43 19.15
N ARG A 43 17.89 -3.81 19.19
CA ARG A 43 16.88 -3.94 20.25
C ARG A 43 15.49 -3.54 19.74
N ALA A 44 14.45 -4.11 20.36
CA ALA A 44 13.05 -3.85 19.99
C ALA A 44 12.70 -2.35 19.98
N SER A 45 13.10 -1.59 21.01
CA SER A 45 12.80 -0.15 21.07
C SER A 45 13.47 0.72 19.99
N THR A 46 14.36 0.15 19.17
CA THR A 46 15.04 0.87 18.08
C THR A 46 14.67 0.30 16.71
N LEU A 47 14.46 -1.01 16.60
CA LEU A 47 14.12 -1.68 15.34
C LEU A 47 12.62 -2.03 15.20
N GLY A 48 11.84 -1.84 16.27
CA GLY A 48 10.44 -2.25 16.37
C GLY A 48 10.27 -3.54 17.19
N ASP A 49 9.09 -3.69 17.80
CA ASP A 49 8.77 -4.87 18.61
C ASP A 49 8.92 -6.16 17.81
N GLY A 50 9.58 -7.15 18.41
CA GLY A 50 9.90 -8.43 17.78
C GLY A 50 11.09 -8.40 16.80
N TYR A 51 11.92 -7.35 16.86
CA TYR A 51 13.24 -7.27 16.20
C TYR A 51 14.38 -7.11 17.24
N GLY A 52 14.15 -7.51 18.49
CA GLY A 52 15.20 -7.62 19.49
C GLY A 52 16.06 -8.88 19.31
N PRO A 53 17.22 -8.96 19.98
CA PRO A 53 18.08 -10.14 19.94
C PRO A 53 17.34 -11.42 20.37
N GLU A 54 16.52 -11.34 21.43
CA GLU A 54 15.75 -12.47 21.94
C GLU A 54 14.70 -12.95 20.93
N ASP A 55 14.04 -12.02 20.24
CA ASP A 55 13.04 -12.34 19.22
C ASP A 55 13.66 -13.02 18.01
N VAL A 56 14.80 -12.50 17.56
CA VAL A 56 15.57 -13.10 16.46
C VAL A 56 16.09 -14.48 16.86
N GLN A 57 16.57 -14.64 18.10
CA GLN A 57 16.99 -15.95 18.61
C GLN A 57 15.80 -16.93 18.64
N ALA A 58 14.63 -16.51 19.10
CA ALA A 58 13.43 -17.36 19.11
C ALA A 58 13.02 -17.80 17.71
N VAL A 59 13.18 -16.95 16.70
CA VAL A 59 12.96 -17.31 15.29
C VAL A 59 14.01 -18.32 14.81
N ILE A 60 15.29 -18.12 15.13
CA ILE A 60 16.39 -19.04 14.77
C ILE A 60 16.22 -20.41 15.44
N ASP A 61 15.76 -20.45 16.69
CA ASP A 61 15.44 -21.65 17.45
C ASP A 61 14.14 -22.32 16.98
N GLY A 62 13.27 -21.58 16.27
CA GLY A 62 12.00 -22.08 15.74
C GLY A 62 10.88 -22.11 16.76
N LYS A 63 11.08 -21.40 17.85
CA LYS A 63 10.07 -21.11 18.87
C LYS A 63 9.12 -19.99 18.42
N ALA A 64 9.49 -19.24 17.38
CA ALA A 64 8.68 -18.19 16.77
C ALA A 64 8.69 -18.29 15.23
N PRO A 65 7.59 -17.89 14.55
CA PRO A 65 7.51 -17.90 13.09
C PRO A 65 8.39 -16.79 12.46
N THR A 66 8.93 -17.06 11.28
CA THR A 66 9.63 -16.05 10.47
C THR A 66 8.63 -14.97 10.06
N ARG A 67 8.93 -13.72 10.43
CA ARG A 67 8.07 -12.59 10.07
C ARG A 67 8.24 -12.22 8.60
N THR A 68 7.12 -12.03 7.91
CA THR A 68 7.11 -11.41 6.59
C THR A 68 7.27 -9.91 6.77
N ALA A 69 8.13 -9.28 5.95
CA ALA A 69 8.26 -7.83 5.94
C ALA A 69 6.89 -7.24 5.63
N THR A 70 6.30 -6.51 6.58
CA THR A 70 5.16 -5.67 6.26
C THR A 70 5.66 -4.66 5.22
N ALA A 71 4.97 -4.60 4.08
CA ALA A 71 5.30 -3.66 3.02
C ALA A 71 5.53 -2.28 3.66
N ARG A 72 6.68 -1.65 3.35
CA ARG A 72 6.95 -0.28 3.78
C ARG A 72 5.73 0.54 3.37
N LYS A 73 4.93 0.96 4.35
CA LYS A 73 3.87 1.93 4.11
C LYS A 73 4.57 3.12 3.46
N ALA A 74 4.24 3.42 2.21
CA ALA A 74 4.65 4.67 1.60
C ALA A 74 4.32 5.79 2.61
N PRO A 75 5.21 6.77 2.80
CA PRO A 75 4.91 7.88 3.69
C PRO A 75 3.54 8.42 3.29
N ALA A 76 2.62 8.43 4.26
CA ALA A 76 1.27 8.91 3.99
C ALA A 76 1.38 10.30 3.37
N PRO A 77 0.57 10.62 2.33
CA PRO A 77 0.59 11.96 1.75
C PRO A 77 0.46 12.98 2.87
N ARG A 78 1.36 13.97 2.86
CA ARG A 78 1.40 15.01 3.90
C ARG A 78 0.08 15.77 3.82
N ARG A 79 -0.85 15.44 4.72
CA ARG A 79 -2.11 16.17 4.85
C ARG A 79 -1.79 17.53 5.45
N VAL A 80 -2.33 18.58 4.84
CA VAL A 80 -2.34 19.92 5.45
C VAL A 80 -3.23 19.81 6.69
N ASN A 81 -2.66 19.91 7.90
CA ASN A 81 -3.46 19.90 9.12
C ASN A 81 -3.89 21.33 9.46
N LEU A 82 -5.04 21.44 10.14
CA LEU A 82 -5.52 22.72 10.66
C LEU A 82 -4.54 23.29 11.69
N LEU A 83 -4.40 24.61 11.67
CA LEU A 83 -3.60 25.33 12.66
C LEU A 83 -4.20 25.20 14.05
N ILE A 84 -3.35 25.15 15.08
CA ILE A 84 -3.79 25.21 16.47
C ILE A 84 -4.24 26.63 16.78
N ASP A 85 -5.47 26.79 17.25
CA ASP A 85 -5.89 28.03 17.92
C ASP A 85 -5.16 28.14 19.25
N ILE A 86 -4.06 28.88 19.26
CA ILE A 86 -3.20 29.02 20.43
C ILE A 86 -3.94 29.76 21.54
N GLN A 87 -4.75 30.78 21.22
CA GLN A 87 -5.44 31.60 22.22
C GLN A 87 -6.49 30.77 22.97
N GLU A 88 -7.25 29.97 22.24
CA GLU A 88 -8.22 29.07 22.87
C GLU A 88 -7.52 28.03 23.76
N ARG A 89 -6.37 27.50 23.32
CA ARG A 89 -5.59 26.57 24.16
C ARG A 89 -5.00 27.24 25.40
N MET A 90 -4.61 28.50 25.33
CA MET A 90 -4.17 29.25 26.52
C MET A 90 -5.33 29.50 27.50
N ARG A 91 -6.53 29.81 26.98
CA ARG A 91 -7.76 29.94 27.80
C ARG A 91 -8.13 28.64 28.53
N GLN A 92 -7.79 27.49 27.94
CA GLN A 92 -7.94 26.15 28.54
C GLN A 92 -6.84 25.78 29.55
N GLY A 93 -6.01 26.74 29.98
CA GLY A 93 -5.00 26.54 31.03
C GLY A 93 -3.68 25.91 30.54
N LYS A 94 -3.40 25.93 29.23
CA LYS A 94 -2.07 25.52 28.73
C LYS A 94 -1.01 26.55 29.11
N GLY A 95 0.17 26.06 29.47
CA GLY A 95 1.28 26.90 29.94
C GLY A 95 2.18 27.47 28.82
N PRO A 96 3.10 28.40 29.15
CA PRO A 96 3.95 29.09 28.19
C PRO A 96 4.83 28.18 27.31
N ALA A 97 5.22 27.00 27.82
CA ALA A 97 5.97 26.02 27.05
C ALA A 97 5.13 25.42 25.90
N TYR A 98 3.84 25.20 26.14
CA TYR A 98 2.90 24.72 25.13
C TYR A 98 2.69 25.77 24.04
N GLU A 99 2.55 27.03 24.42
CA GLU A 99 2.43 28.15 23.48
C GLU A 99 3.61 28.21 22.51
N ARG A 100 4.84 28.12 23.02
CA ARG A 100 6.07 28.11 22.22
C ARG A 100 6.11 26.92 21.26
N TRP A 101 5.73 25.74 21.73
CA TRP A 101 5.64 24.55 20.89
C TRP A 101 4.58 24.71 19.79
N ALA A 102 3.39 25.21 20.14
CA ALA A 102 2.27 25.41 19.20
C ALA A 102 2.61 26.43 18.11
N LYS A 103 3.34 27.50 18.44
CA LYS A 103 3.86 28.48 17.45
C LYS A 103 4.77 27.81 16.42
N VAL A 104 5.75 27.02 16.86
CA VAL A 104 6.66 26.29 15.96
C VAL A 104 5.90 25.25 15.14
N TYR A 105 4.93 24.58 15.74
CA TYR A 105 4.07 23.63 15.05
C TYR A 105 3.26 24.29 13.93
N ASN A 106 2.54 25.37 14.23
CA ASN A 106 1.75 26.12 13.24
C ASN A 106 2.62 26.64 12.10
N LEU A 107 3.81 27.18 12.41
CA LEU A 107 4.77 27.62 11.38
C LEU A 107 5.12 26.48 10.41
N LYS A 108 5.41 25.28 10.96
CA LYS A 108 5.69 24.10 10.13
C LYS A 108 4.48 23.67 9.29
N GLN A 109 3.26 23.75 9.85
CA GLN A 109 2.05 23.44 9.08
C GLN A 109 1.80 24.46 7.97
N MET A 110 1.99 25.75 8.23
CA MET A 110 1.87 26.81 7.21
C MET A 110 2.91 26.64 6.11
N ALA A 111 4.15 26.33 6.45
CA ALA A 111 5.20 26.06 5.47
C ALA A 111 4.84 24.85 4.59
N ALA A 112 4.30 23.78 5.18
CA ALA A 112 3.83 22.61 4.43
C ALA A 112 2.64 22.95 3.52
N ALA A 113 1.70 23.77 3.99
CA ALA A 113 0.58 24.25 3.18
C ALA A 113 1.07 25.09 1.99
N LEU A 114 1.95 26.07 2.25
CA LEU A 114 2.53 26.91 1.20
C LEU A 114 3.32 26.09 0.18
N GLN A 115 4.10 25.11 0.64
CA GLN A 115 4.81 24.19 -0.25
C GLN A 115 3.84 23.41 -1.13
N TYR A 116 2.75 22.89 -0.56
CA TYR A 116 1.73 22.18 -1.33
C TYR A 116 1.07 23.08 -2.38
N LEU A 117 0.68 24.30 -2.00
CA LEU A 117 0.13 25.27 -2.95
C LEU A 117 1.14 25.58 -4.06
N LYS A 118 2.43 25.67 -3.74
CA LYS A 118 3.49 25.89 -4.73
C LYS A 118 3.66 24.72 -5.69
N GLU A 119 3.80 23.51 -5.16
CA GLU A 119 3.99 22.28 -5.94
C GLU A 119 2.81 22.04 -6.89
N HIS A 120 1.62 22.45 -6.49
CA HIS A 120 0.41 22.32 -7.28
C HIS A 120 -0.01 23.61 -7.98
N GLN A 121 0.76 24.70 -7.93
CA GLN A 121 0.40 25.98 -8.55
C GLN A 121 -1.03 26.40 -8.19
N LEU A 122 -1.40 26.38 -6.91
CA LEU A 122 -2.75 26.67 -6.42
C LEU A 122 -2.80 28.03 -5.71
N PHE A 123 -2.14 29.04 -6.27
CA PHE A 123 -2.09 30.36 -5.64
C PHE A 123 -3.27 31.23 -6.03
N GLU A 124 -3.78 31.04 -7.25
CA GLU A 124 -4.92 31.78 -7.76
C GLU A 124 -6.15 30.88 -7.84
N TYR A 125 -7.32 31.50 -7.77
CA TYR A 125 -8.59 30.80 -7.89
C TYR A 125 -8.71 30.07 -9.23
N ASP A 126 -8.25 30.72 -10.31
CA ASP A 126 -8.31 30.17 -11.67
C ASP A 126 -7.49 28.87 -11.81
N ASP A 127 -6.36 28.76 -11.11
CA ASP A 127 -5.56 27.53 -11.11
C ASP A 127 -6.31 26.37 -10.44
N LEU A 128 -7.01 26.67 -9.34
CA LEU A 128 -7.82 25.69 -8.63
C LEU A 128 -9.04 25.26 -9.45
N ALA A 129 -9.69 26.22 -10.13
CA ALA A 129 -10.80 25.94 -11.03
C ALA A 129 -10.35 25.04 -12.18
N ALA A 130 -9.25 25.39 -12.86
CA ALA A 130 -8.70 24.61 -13.97
C ALA A 130 -8.34 23.17 -13.56
N LYS A 131 -7.78 22.96 -12.36
CA LYS A 131 -7.52 21.60 -11.86
C LYS A 131 -8.79 20.83 -11.54
N THR A 132 -9.82 21.51 -11.04
CA THR A 132 -11.12 20.89 -10.75
C THR A 132 -11.79 20.45 -12.04
N ASP A 133 -11.75 21.31 -13.06
CA ASP A 133 -12.29 21.02 -14.39
C ASP A 133 -11.54 19.85 -15.02
N ALA A 134 -10.20 19.88 -15.04
CA ALA A 134 -9.39 18.79 -15.57
C ALA A 134 -9.63 17.45 -14.84
N ALA A 135 -9.79 17.46 -13.52
CA ALA A 135 -10.11 16.26 -12.75
C ALA A 135 -11.52 15.75 -13.07
N THR A 136 -12.48 16.65 -13.26
CA THR A 136 -13.86 16.34 -13.66
C THR A 136 -13.91 15.72 -15.05
N GLU A 137 -13.19 16.29 -16.02
CA GLU A 137 -13.06 15.75 -17.37
C GLU A 137 -12.45 14.35 -17.35
N GLN A 138 -11.33 14.16 -16.65
CA GLN A 138 -10.70 12.84 -16.51
C GLN A 138 -11.64 11.81 -15.88
N PHE A 139 -12.42 12.22 -14.86
CA PHE A 139 -13.43 11.36 -14.26
C PHE A 139 -14.49 10.94 -15.27
N HIS A 140 -15.02 11.88 -16.06
CA HIS A 140 -16.02 11.58 -17.07
C HIS A 140 -15.48 10.66 -18.18
N THR A 141 -14.27 10.89 -18.66
CA THR A 141 -13.61 10.00 -19.63
C THR A 141 -13.48 8.59 -19.07
N LEU A 142 -12.93 8.45 -17.86
CA LEU A 142 -12.74 7.13 -17.24
C LEU A 142 -14.06 6.42 -16.97
N ALA A 143 -15.10 7.16 -16.56
CA ALA A 143 -16.44 6.59 -16.38
C ALA A 143 -17.01 6.06 -17.70
N GLY A 144 -16.79 6.77 -18.80
CA GLY A 144 -17.16 6.31 -20.14
C GLY A 144 -16.43 5.02 -20.54
N ASP A 145 -15.11 4.98 -20.33
CA ASP A 145 -14.28 3.80 -20.62
C ASP A 145 -14.72 2.57 -19.81
N ILE A 146 -15.05 2.77 -18.53
CA ILE A 146 -15.59 1.71 -17.66
C ILE A 146 -16.92 1.19 -18.21
N GLN A 147 -17.87 2.08 -18.54
CA GLN A 147 -19.16 1.68 -19.07
C GLN A 147 -19.03 0.91 -20.39
N GLN A 148 -18.14 1.36 -21.28
CA GLN A 148 -17.86 0.64 -22.52
C GLN A 148 -17.29 -0.76 -22.25
N THR A 149 -16.30 -0.84 -21.35
CA THR A 149 -15.67 -2.12 -20.97
C THR A 149 -16.70 -3.08 -20.36
N GLU A 150 -17.60 -2.59 -19.51
CA GLU A 150 -18.68 -3.38 -18.92
C GLU A 150 -19.66 -3.90 -19.98
N ALA A 151 -20.03 -3.07 -20.96
CA ALA A 151 -20.90 -3.46 -22.07
C ALA A 151 -20.24 -4.55 -22.95
N GLU A 152 -18.94 -4.39 -23.24
CA GLU A 152 -18.16 -5.39 -23.98
C GLU A 152 -18.07 -6.71 -23.20
N LEU A 153 -17.83 -6.66 -21.90
CA LEU A 153 -17.80 -7.83 -21.02
C LEU A 153 -19.16 -8.56 -21.02
N SER A 154 -20.26 -7.83 -20.95
CA SER A 154 -21.62 -8.39 -21.01
C SER A 154 -21.83 -9.11 -22.34
N ARG A 155 -21.50 -8.47 -23.46
CA ARG A 155 -21.63 -9.07 -24.80
C ARG A 155 -20.79 -10.35 -24.93
N VAL A 156 -19.57 -10.36 -24.41
CA VAL A 156 -18.70 -11.54 -24.43
C VAL A 156 -19.32 -12.66 -23.59
N SER A 157 -19.89 -12.34 -22.43
CA SER A 157 -20.58 -13.31 -21.57
C SER A 157 -21.78 -13.94 -22.29
N ASP A 158 -22.61 -13.13 -22.95
CA ASP A 158 -23.75 -13.60 -23.73
C ASP A 158 -23.32 -14.51 -24.89
N LEU A 159 -22.22 -14.15 -25.58
CA LEU A 159 -21.67 -14.97 -26.65
C LEU A 159 -21.17 -16.32 -26.11
N MET A 160 -20.48 -16.33 -24.96
CA MET A 160 -20.05 -17.56 -24.30
C MET A 160 -21.25 -18.45 -23.95
N ALA A 161 -22.33 -17.86 -23.41
CA ALA A 161 -23.56 -18.58 -23.10
C ALA A 161 -24.19 -19.18 -24.36
N ALA A 162 -24.24 -18.42 -25.47
CA ALA A 162 -24.75 -18.89 -26.75
C ALA A 162 -23.92 -20.05 -27.32
N VAL A 163 -22.59 -19.99 -27.24
CA VAL A 163 -21.69 -21.08 -27.67
C VAL A 163 -21.95 -22.35 -26.86
N VAL A 164 -22.09 -22.22 -25.53
CA VAL A 164 -22.43 -23.36 -24.67
C VAL A 164 -23.80 -23.93 -25.03
N GLN A 165 -24.81 -23.09 -25.25
CA GLN A 165 -26.14 -23.53 -25.62
C GLN A 165 -26.15 -24.25 -26.98
N TYR A 166 -25.40 -23.74 -27.95
CA TYR A 166 -25.21 -24.40 -29.24
C TYR A 166 -24.55 -25.77 -29.07
N ALA A 167 -23.45 -25.86 -28.31
CA ALA A 167 -22.78 -27.13 -28.06
C ALA A 167 -23.70 -28.17 -27.38
N LYS A 168 -24.56 -27.74 -26.45
CA LYS A 168 -25.55 -28.60 -25.78
C LYS A 168 -26.67 -29.08 -26.71
N THR A 169 -27.11 -28.22 -27.64
CA THR A 169 -28.24 -28.53 -28.56
C THR A 169 -27.79 -29.24 -29.83
N ARG A 170 -26.50 -29.18 -30.16
CA ARG A 170 -25.92 -29.79 -31.36
C ARG A 170 -26.17 -31.31 -31.47
N PRO A 171 -25.99 -32.14 -30.42
CA PRO A 171 -26.27 -33.57 -30.51
C PRO A 171 -27.72 -33.90 -30.86
N ALA A 172 -28.69 -33.16 -30.31
CA ALA A 172 -30.11 -33.34 -30.62
C ALA A 172 -30.42 -33.00 -32.10
N PHE A 173 -29.82 -31.93 -32.61
CA PHE A 173 -29.94 -31.59 -34.03
C PHE A 173 -29.27 -32.61 -34.95
N ASP A 174 -28.07 -33.08 -34.60
CA ASP A 174 -27.36 -34.11 -35.38
C ASP A 174 -28.16 -35.43 -35.38
N GLY A 175 -28.81 -35.80 -34.27
CA GLY A 175 -29.74 -36.93 -34.20
C GLY A 175 -30.99 -36.74 -35.07
N TYR A 176 -31.60 -35.55 -35.07
CA TYR A 176 -32.72 -35.22 -35.96
C TYR A 176 -32.34 -35.31 -37.44
N LYS A 177 -31.14 -34.84 -37.78
CA LYS A 177 -30.57 -34.95 -39.14
C LYS A 177 -30.31 -36.41 -39.52
N ALA A 178 -29.76 -37.23 -38.61
CA ALA A 178 -29.56 -38.66 -38.84
C ALA A 178 -30.89 -39.40 -39.08
N ALA A 179 -31.96 -38.99 -38.41
CA ALA A 179 -33.32 -39.46 -38.62
C ALA A 179 -34.00 -38.91 -39.89
N LYS A 180 -33.24 -38.28 -40.81
CA LYS A 180 -33.72 -37.66 -42.06
C LYS A 180 -34.88 -36.70 -41.84
N TYR A 181 -34.83 -35.91 -40.76
CA TYR A 181 -35.84 -34.90 -40.45
C TYR A 181 -37.26 -35.45 -40.16
N SER A 182 -37.36 -36.72 -39.73
CA SER A 182 -38.63 -37.37 -39.41
C SER A 182 -39.39 -36.67 -38.27
N ARG A 183 -40.69 -36.41 -38.45
CA ARG A 183 -41.55 -35.85 -37.38
C ARG A 183 -41.63 -36.74 -36.14
N LYS A 184 -41.43 -38.06 -36.26
CA LYS A 184 -41.46 -38.98 -35.12
C LYS A 184 -40.32 -38.72 -34.12
N TYR A 185 -39.16 -38.27 -34.60
CA TYR A 185 -38.00 -37.95 -33.74
C TYR A 185 -38.22 -36.71 -32.86
N LEU A 186 -39.08 -35.78 -33.29
CA LEU A 186 -39.44 -34.59 -32.51
C LEU A 186 -40.57 -34.84 -31.49
N ALA A 187 -41.17 -36.03 -31.51
CA ALA A 187 -42.33 -36.39 -30.68
C ALA A 187 -41.97 -37.28 -29.48
N GLU A 188 -40.70 -37.71 -29.38
CA GLU A 188 -40.09 -38.33 -28.19
C GLU A 188 -39.41 -37.26 -27.32
#